data_AF-A0A0M2UT13-F1
#
_entry.id   AF-A0A0M2UT13-F1
#
_cell.length_a   1.000
_cell.length_b   1.000
_cell.length_c   1.000
_cell.angle_alpha   90.00
_cell.angle_beta   90.00
_cell.angle_gamma   90.00
#
_symmetry.space_group_name_H-M   'P 1'
#
loop_
_entity.id
_entity.type
_entity.pdbx_description
1 polymer ?
#
loop_
_entity_poly.entity_id
_entity_poly.type
_entity_poly.pdbx_seq_one_letter_code
_entity_poly.pdbx_strand_id
1 'polypeptide(L)'
;MPEVAYEATATGSQRRRPIEWLRTLYRRDNLGGLLTLGDLQPLALPGESYKLAFTPGLLAQVFQRPQQGQAAEPLLPDQAAVLGGQDGNRGGYLRSQTMKADGRFPATDADDHWWIPSGQSFFTNDPLDAAATELAQARQHFFLPRRYRDPFGQEAFVDFDANDLLMTETRDALGNRVTVNVNDYRVLQPSLVSDPNRNRTEVAFDTLGMVVGTAVMGKPAPAPVEGDTLTGFVADLTQAQLDGFFDAADPHATAAALLKDATTRIVYDLDRFWRSRDANPDKPDKWEAPFAATLARETHASSPLPPQGLKIQLSFPIPTALAGRSRKRYKPKKARFRCVMVTAGFLLGRITSP
;
A
#
# COMPACT_ATOMS: atom_id res chain seq x y z
N MET A 1 -24.63 -23.84 -19.72
CA MET A 1 -24.76 -22.70 -20.65
C MET A 1 -23.53 -22.67 -21.54
N PRO A 2 -23.68 -22.56 -22.87
CA PRO A 2 -22.54 -22.47 -23.78
C PRO A 2 -21.67 -21.26 -23.48
N GLU A 3 -20.36 -21.45 -23.55
CA GLU A 3 -19.39 -20.37 -23.41
C GLU A 3 -19.27 -19.61 -24.74
N VAL A 4 -19.16 -18.28 -24.67
CA VAL A 4 -18.85 -17.40 -25.79
C VAL A 4 -17.51 -16.74 -25.52
N ALA A 5 -16.66 -16.66 -26.54
CA ALA A 5 -15.38 -15.95 -26.44
C ALA A 5 -15.58 -14.50 -25.98
N TYR A 6 -14.55 -13.94 -25.36
CA TYR A 6 -14.62 -12.61 -24.74
C TYR A 6 -15.01 -11.52 -25.75
N GLU A 7 -14.47 -11.59 -26.95
CA GLU A 7 -14.69 -10.64 -28.05
C GLU A 7 -15.89 -10.98 -28.94
N ALA A 8 -16.48 -12.18 -28.81
CA ALA A 8 -17.53 -12.62 -29.70
C ALA A 8 -18.91 -12.03 -29.33
N THR A 9 -19.75 -11.77 -30.32
CA THR A 9 -21.14 -11.36 -30.09
C THR A 9 -21.95 -12.54 -29.54
N ALA A 10 -22.60 -12.36 -28.38
CA ALA A 10 -23.45 -13.40 -27.82
C ALA A 10 -24.75 -13.53 -28.62
N THR A 11 -25.05 -14.73 -29.12
CA THR A 11 -26.32 -15.07 -29.76
C THR A 11 -27.13 -16.00 -28.87
N GLY A 12 -28.44 -15.76 -28.72
CA GLY A 12 -29.34 -16.54 -27.84
C GLY A 12 -29.50 -15.96 -26.42
N SER A 13 -30.44 -16.51 -25.64
CA SER A 13 -30.88 -15.93 -24.36
C SER A 13 -29.99 -16.24 -23.16
N GLN A 14 -29.09 -17.23 -23.25
CA GLN A 14 -28.27 -17.70 -22.14
C GLN A 14 -26.89 -18.14 -22.61
N ARG A 15 -25.86 -17.36 -22.25
CA ARG A 15 -24.43 -17.60 -22.54
C ARG A 15 -23.58 -17.28 -21.32
N ARG A 16 -22.41 -17.91 -21.21
CA ARG A 16 -21.35 -17.54 -20.26
C ARG A 16 -20.20 -16.90 -21.04
N ARG A 17 -19.63 -15.80 -20.52
CA ARG A 17 -18.46 -15.15 -21.12
C ARG A 17 -17.34 -15.15 -20.09
N PRO A 18 -16.14 -15.67 -20.41
CA PRO A 18 -14.98 -15.50 -19.54
C PRO A 18 -14.63 -14.01 -19.47
N ILE A 19 -14.59 -13.43 -18.27
CA ILE A 19 -14.17 -12.03 -18.05
C ILE A 19 -12.75 -11.94 -17.51
N GLU A 20 -12.25 -13.03 -16.93
CA GLU A 20 -10.91 -13.16 -16.39
C GLU A 20 -10.52 -14.63 -16.41
N TRP A 21 -9.26 -14.90 -16.70
CA TRP A 21 -8.65 -16.21 -16.54
C TRP A 21 -7.32 -16.05 -15.82
N LEU A 22 -7.28 -16.56 -14.59
CA LEU A 22 -6.09 -16.61 -13.75
C LEU A 22 -5.65 -18.06 -13.58
N ARG A 23 -4.34 -18.29 -13.60
CA ARG A 23 -3.72 -19.57 -13.27
C ARG A 23 -2.57 -19.33 -12.31
N THR A 24 -2.46 -20.15 -11.28
CA THR A 24 -1.37 -20.06 -10.31
C THR A 24 -0.62 -21.37 -10.29
N LEU A 25 0.70 -21.30 -10.43
CA LEU A 25 1.60 -22.41 -10.20
C LEU A 25 2.23 -22.25 -8.81
N TYR A 26 2.24 -23.34 -8.06
CA TYR A 26 2.88 -23.41 -6.75
C TYR A 26 4.33 -23.88 -6.88
N ARG A 27 5.20 -23.51 -5.95
CA ARG A 27 6.57 -24.06 -5.87
C ARG A 27 6.52 -25.45 -5.24
N ARG A 28 7.49 -26.27 -5.62
CA ARG A 28 7.78 -27.51 -4.88
C ARG A 28 8.25 -27.16 -3.46
N ASP A 29 7.95 -28.02 -2.50
CA ASP A 29 8.36 -27.89 -1.09
C ASP A 29 9.89 -27.90 -0.93
N ASN A 30 10.62 -28.43 -1.91
CA ASN A 30 12.08 -28.38 -1.96
C ASN A 30 12.65 -27.14 -2.67
N LEU A 31 11.78 -26.20 -3.06
CA LEU A 31 12.08 -24.94 -3.76
C LEU A 31 12.77 -25.06 -5.13
N GLY A 32 12.98 -26.29 -5.63
CA GLY A 32 13.73 -26.57 -6.86
C GLY A 32 12.99 -26.21 -8.16
N GLY A 33 11.80 -25.64 -8.08
CA GLY A 33 11.05 -25.20 -9.25
C GLY A 33 9.54 -25.10 -9.00
N LEU A 34 8.81 -24.79 -10.06
CA LEU A 34 7.34 -24.78 -10.06
C LEU A 34 6.79 -26.20 -10.23
N LEU A 35 5.61 -26.41 -9.64
CA LEU A 35 4.75 -27.55 -9.90
C LEU A 35 3.97 -27.34 -11.20
N THR A 36 3.56 -28.45 -11.79
CA THR A 36 2.65 -28.47 -12.94
C THR A 36 1.26 -27.95 -12.55
N LEU A 37 0.53 -27.38 -13.51
CA LEU A 37 -0.79 -26.81 -13.25
C LEU A 37 -1.74 -27.87 -12.68
N GLY A 38 -2.35 -27.56 -11.53
CA GLY A 38 -3.27 -28.45 -10.82
C GLY A 38 -2.63 -29.22 -9.67
N ASP A 39 -1.29 -29.25 -9.58
CA ASP A 39 -0.59 -29.90 -8.49
C ASP A 39 -0.35 -28.96 -7.31
N LEU A 40 -0.41 -29.54 -6.11
CA LEU A 40 -0.16 -28.85 -4.84
C LEU A 40 0.62 -29.78 -3.92
N GLN A 41 1.63 -29.24 -3.23
CA GLN A 41 2.36 -29.92 -2.17
C GLN A 41 2.01 -29.34 -0.80
N PRO A 42 2.29 -30.04 0.32
CA PRO A 42 1.84 -29.67 1.66
C PRO A 42 2.09 -28.21 2.08
N LEU A 43 3.21 -27.61 1.67
CA LEU A 43 3.51 -26.21 2.04
C LEU A 43 2.74 -25.18 1.20
N ALA A 44 2.13 -25.59 0.08
CA ALA A 44 1.34 -24.73 -0.80
C ALA A 44 2.05 -23.41 -1.16
N LEU A 45 3.37 -23.46 -1.36
CA LEU A 45 4.20 -22.28 -1.54
C LEU A 45 3.84 -21.55 -2.85
N PRO A 46 3.47 -20.26 -2.83
CA PRO A 46 3.19 -19.53 -4.06
C PRO A 46 4.42 -19.49 -4.98
N GLY A 47 4.22 -19.76 -6.27
CA GLY A 47 5.28 -19.71 -7.27
C GLY A 47 5.14 -18.52 -8.20
N GLU A 48 4.21 -18.61 -9.13
CA GLU A 48 3.93 -17.54 -10.09
C GLU A 48 2.47 -17.65 -10.56
N SER A 49 1.81 -16.51 -10.71
CA SER A 49 0.47 -16.41 -11.27
C SER A 49 0.51 -15.83 -12.68
N TYR A 50 -0.41 -16.27 -13.52
CA TYR A 50 -0.53 -15.89 -14.92
C TYR A 50 -1.97 -15.46 -15.19
N LYS A 51 -2.14 -14.23 -15.67
CA LYS A 51 -3.45 -13.68 -16.06
C LYS A 51 -3.53 -13.60 -17.57
N LEU A 52 -4.59 -14.14 -18.17
CA LEU A 52 -4.82 -14.01 -19.60
C LEU A 52 -5.09 -12.54 -19.95
N ALA A 53 -4.27 -11.97 -20.84
CA ALA A 53 -4.41 -10.59 -21.30
C ALA A 53 -5.02 -10.49 -22.69
N PHE A 54 -4.51 -11.29 -23.64
CA PHE A 54 -4.96 -11.21 -25.03
C PHE A 54 -5.34 -12.58 -25.58
N THR A 55 -6.51 -12.62 -26.23
CA THR A 55 -6.96 -13.72 -27.09
C THR A 55 -6.64 -13.38 -28.56
N PRO A 56 -6.51 -14.38 -29.45
CA PRO A 56 -6.31 -14.13 -30.88
C PRO A 56 -7.40 -13.25 -31.48
N GLY A 57 -8.67 -13.48 -31.12
CA GLY A 57 -9.78 -12.69 -31.64
C GLY A 57 -9.79 -11.27 -31.08
N LEU A 58 -9.40 -11.04 -29.82
CA LEU A 58 -9.24 -9.69 -29.27
C LEU A 58 -8.17 -8.90 -30.04
N LEU A 59 -7.02 -9.53 -30.32
CA LEU A 59 -5.96 -8.91 -31.10
C LEU A 59 -6.41 -8.58 -32.52
N ALA A 60 -7.07 -9.54 -33.20
CA ALA A 60 -7.55 -9.34 -34.57
C ALA A 60 -8.64 -8.28 -34.68
N GLN A 61 -9.52 -8.15 -33.68
CA GLN A 61 -10.66 -7.22 -33.74
C GLN A 61 -10.32 -5.80 -33.28
N VAL A 62 -9.49 -5.66 -32.24
CA VAL A 62 -9.22 -4.37 -31.59
C VAL A 62 -7.96 -3.70 -32.10
N PHE A 63 -6.89 -4.44 -32.38
CA PHE A 63 -5.58 -3.88 -32.77
C PHE A 63 -5.43 -3.76 -34.28
N GLN A 64 -6.44 -3.18 -34.92
CA GLN A 64 -6.46 -2.87 -36.33
C GLN A 64 -7.04 -1.49 -36.56
N ARG A 65 -6.53 -0.77 -37.56
CA ARG A 65 -7.08 0.51 -38.01
C ARG A 65 -7.80 0.29 -39.34
N PRO A 66 -9.13 0.50 -39.39
CA PRO A 66 -9.86 0.47 -40.66
C PRO A 66 -9.33 1.54 -41.61
N GLN A 67 -9.10 1.18 -42.87
CA GLN A 67 -8.74 2.11 -43.94
C GLN A 67 -9.80 2.06 -45.04
N GLN A 68 -10.23 3.21 -45.56
CA GLN A 68 -11.25 3.25 -46.62
C GLN A 68 -10.71 2.68 -47.92
N GLY A 69 -11.39 1.67 -48.47
CA GLY A 69 -11.03 1.04 -49.74
C GLY A 69 -9.77 0.16 -49.69
N GLN A 70 -9.23 -0.11 -48.50
CA GLN A 70 -8.05 -0.95 -48.30
C GLN A 70 -8.28 -1.96 -47.16
N ALA A 71 -7.42 -2.97 -47.06
CA ALA A 71 -7.42 -3.88 -45.92
C ALA A 71 -7.13 -3.10 -44.63
N ALA A 72 -7.69 -3.54 -43.50
CA ALA A 72 -7.40 -2.92 -42.22
C ALA A 72 -5.90 -3.03 -41.89
N GLU A 73 -5.31 -1.92 -41.46
CA GLU A 73 -3.91 -1.83 -41.09
C GLU A 73 -3.70 -2.49 -39.71
N PRO A 74 -2.86 -3.52 -39.57
CA PRO A 74 -2.56 -4.11 -38.27
C PRO A 74 -1.74 -3.13 -37.43
N LEU A 75 -2.23 -2.80 -36.23
CA LEU A 75 -1.53 -1.90 -35.30
C LEU A 75 -0.45 -2.61 -34.47
N LEU A 76 -0.43 -3.95 -34.52
CA LEU A 76 0.59 -4.81 -33.91
C LEU A 76 1.21 -5.71 -35.00
N PRO A 77 2.10 -5.17 -35.86
CA PRO A 77 2.63 -5.90 -37.01
C PRO A 77 3.54 -7.08 -36.61
N ASP A 78 4.28 -6.96 -35.50
CA ASP A 78 5.05 -8.06 -34.92
C ASP A 78 4.62 -8.28 -33.46
N GLN A 79 3.55 -9.07 -33.30
CA GLN A 79 3.01 -9.40 -31.97
C GLN A 79 4.04 -10.10 -31.09
N ALA A 80 4.88 -10.95 -31.67
CA ALA A 80 5.86 -11.72 -30.92
C ALA A 80 6.95 -10.81 -30.32
N ALA A 81 7.50 -9.90 -31.12
CA ALA A 81 8.48 -8.95 -30.63
C ALA A 81 7.87 -7.92 -29.67
N VAL A 82 6.69 -7.38 -29.98
CA VAL A 82 6.07 -6.31 -29.17
C VAL A 82 5.54 -6.85 -27.85
N LEU A 83 4.77 -7.93 -27.86
CA LEU A 83 4.18 -8.49 -26.65
C LEU A 83 5.19 -9.35 -25.89
N GLY A 84 5.93 -10.22 -26.58
CA GLY A 84 6.83 -11.18 -25.94
C GLY A 84 8.22 -10.64 -25.58
N GLY A 85 8.66 -9.54 -26.17
CA GLY A 85 9.97 -8.97 -25.87
C GLY A 85 10.09 -8.51 -24.41
N GLN A 86 11.32 -8.52 -23.88
CA GLN A 86 11.63 -8.11 -22.49
C GLN A 86 12.44 -6.81 -22.41
N ASP A 87 12.78 -6.18 -23.54
CA ASP A 87 13.41 -4.86 -23.53
C ASP A 87 12.46 -3.80 -22.96
N GLY A 88 12.99 -2.66 -22.49
CA GLY A 88 12.20 -1.61 -21.81
C GLY A 88 11.08 -0.95 -22.64
N ASN A 89 10.97 -1.27 -23.94
CA ASN A 89 9.89 -0.83 -24.82
C ASN A 89 8.98 -1.98 -25.30
N ARG A 90 9.02 -3.14 -24.62
CA ARG A 90 8.28 -4.37 -24.96
C ARG A 90 7.39 -4.82 -23.80
N GLY A 91 6.52 -5.81 -24.07
CA GLY A 91 5.40 -6.15 -23.20
C GLY A 91 5.65 -7.21 -22.12
N GLY A 92 6.68 -8.05 -22.24
CA GLY A 92 6.96 -9.12 -21.28
C GLY A 92 5.88 -10.20 -21.14
N TYR A 93 4.92 -10.28 -22.07
CA TYR A 93 3.86 -11.28 -22.05
C TYR A 93 4.39 -12.65 -22.46
N LEU A 94 3.85 -13.71 -21.85
CA LEU A 94 4.19 -15.08 -22.19
C LEU A 94 3.14 -15.67 -23.12
N ARG A 95 3.59 -16.17 -24.28
CA ARG A 95 2.73 -16.85 -25.24
C ARG A 95 2.39 -18.26 -24.74
N SER A 96 1.17 -18.71 -24.98
CA SER A 96 0.70 -20.03 -24.52
C SER A 96 1.55 -21.18 -25.02
N GLN A 97 2.04 -21.11 -26.26
CA GLN A 97 2.96 -22.13 -26.80
C GLN A 97 4.24 -22.26 -25.98
N THR A 98 4.82 -21.13 -25.53
CA THR A 98 6.00 -21.14 -24.66
C THR A 98 5.66 -21.82 -23.33
N MET A 99 4.53 -21.46 -22.73
CA MET A 99 4.07 -22.06 -21.47
C MET A 99 3.80 -23.56 -21.59
N LYS A 100 3.29 -24.02 -22.74
CA LYS A 100 3.07 -25.44 -23.04
C LYS A 100 4.38 -26.19 -23.27
N ALA A 101 5.31 -25.60 -24.02
CA ALA A 101 6.63 -26.19 -24.28
C ALA A 101 7.44 -26.34 -22.99
N ASP A 102 7.34 -25.37 -22.08
CA ASP A 102 7.95 -25.40 -20.75
C ASP A 102 7.26 -26.39 -19.79
N GLY A 103 6.14 -27.00 -20.19
CA GLY A 103 5.33 -27.89 -19.34
C GLY A 103 4.58 -27.16 -18.22
N ARG A 104 4.56 -25.82 -18.21
CA ARG A 104 3.83 -25.01 -17.23
C ARG A 104 2.32 -25.15 -17.43
N PHE A 105 1.87 -25.19 -18.69
CA PHE A 105 0.47 -25.34 -19.08
C PHE A 105 0.22 -26.65 -19.86
N PRO A 106 -0.99 -27.24 -19.75
CA PRO A 106 -1.37 -28.42 -20.52
C PRO A 106 -1.20 -28.25 -22.03
N ALA A 107 -0.70 -29.31 -22.70
CA ALA A 107 -0.57 -29.32 -24.16
C ALA A 107 -1.90 -29.10 -24.91
N THR A 108 -3.02 -29.41 -24.27
CA THR A 108 -4.39 -29.25 -24.79
C THR A 108 -4.89 -27.81 -24.79
N ASP A 109 -4.17 -26.88 -24.15
CA ASP A 109 -4.60 -25.48 -24.12
C ASP A 109 -4.53 -24.82 -25.50
N ALA A 110 -5.44 -23.89 -25.72
CA ALA A 110 -5.51 -23.11 -26.93
C ALA A 110 -4.22 -22.29 -27.15
N ASP A 111 -3.82 -22.25 -28.41
CA ASP A 111 -2.69 -21.48 -28.89
C ASP A 111 -2.95 -19.98 -28.92
N ASP A 112 -1.88 -19.21 -29.09
CA ASP A 112 -1.93 -17.77 -29.43
C ASP A 112 -2.56 -16.83 -28.39
N HIS A 113 -2.76 -17.35 -27.18
CA HIS A 113 -3.09 -16.55 -26.01
C HIS A 113 -1.83 -15.98 -25.36
N TRP A 114 -1.92 -14.73 -24.88
CA TRP A 114 -0.84 -14.00 -24.21
C TRP A 114 -1.18 -13.77 -22.74
N TRP A 115 -0.24 -14.15 -21.87
CA TRP A 115 -0.40 -14.16 -20.42
C TRP A 115 0.53 -13.15 -19.75
N ILE A 116 0.02 -12.45 -18.73
CA ILE A 116 0.79 -11.58 -17.84
C ILE A 116 1.29 -12.45 -16.68
N PRO A 117 2.61 -12.70 -16.56
CA PRO A 117 3.20 -13.29 -15.37
C PRO A 117 3.22 -12.29 -14.19
N SER A 118 3.07 -12.76 -12.96
CA SER A 118 3.12 -11.93 -11.75
C SER A 118 4.53 -11.61 -11.25
N GLY A 119 5.54 -12.34 -11.73
CA GLY A 119 6.85 -12.44 -11.08
C GLY A 119 6.87 -13.49 -9.98
N GLN A 120 8.01 -13.61 -9.30
CA GLN A 120 8.32 -14.69 -8.36
C GLN A 120 8.88 -14.15 -7.04
N SER A 121 8.58 -14.84 -5.94
CA SER A 121 9.14 -14.56 -4.61
C SER A 121 10.10 -15.65 -4.15
N PHE A 122 11.17 -15.24 -3.48
CA PHE A 122 12.24 -16.08 -2.98
C PHE A 122 12.49 -15.83 -1.49
N PHE A 123 12.96 -16.86 -0.80
CA PHE A 123 13.19 -16.85 0.66
C PHE A 123 14.65 -16.56 1.03
N THR A 124 15.48 -16.21 0.05
CA THR A 124 16.87 -15.79 0.21
C THR A 124 17.07 -14.40 -0.40
N ASN A 125 18.02 -13.64 0.14
CA ASN A 125 18.45 -12.35 -0.39
C ASN A 125 19.62 -12.47 -1.39
N ASP A 126 20.23 -13.65 -1.56
CA ASP A 126 21.29 -13.88 -2.55
C ASP A 126 20.70 -14.58 -3.80
N PRO A 127 20.75 -13.96 -4.99
CA PRO A 127 20.26 -14.58 -6.22
C PRO A 127 21.10 -15.79 -6.70
N LEU A 128 22.32 -15.98 -6.16
CA LEU A 128 23.21 -17.09 -6.50
C LEU A 128 22.96 -18.36 -5.66
N ASP A 129 22.12 -18.26 -4.62
CA ASP A 129 21.82 -19.40 -3.76
C ASP A 129 21.07 -20.51 -4.50
N ALA A 130 21.54 -21.74 -4.32
CA ALA A 130 20.84 -22.93 -4.79
C ALA A 130 19.58 -23.19 -3.97
N ALA A 131 18.62 -23.93 -4.54
CA ALA A 131 17.34 -24.24 -3.89
C ALA A 131 17.46 -24.90 -2.50
N ALA A 132 18.50 -25.71 -2.28
CA ALA A 132 18.76 -26.31 -0.97
C ALA A 132 19.17 -25.27 0.09
N THR A 133 19.97 -24.27 -0.29
CA THR A 133 20.34 -23.15 0.58
C THR A 133 19.14 -22.26 0.85
N GLU A 134 18.37 -21.92 -0.20
CA GLU A 134 17.12 -21.17 -0.05
C GLU A 134 16.15 -21.89 0.89
N LEU A 135 16.02 -23.22 0.80
CA LEU A 135 15.11 -23.99 1.67
C LEU A 135 15.56 -23.97 3.14
N ALA A 136 16.87 -24.05 3.38
CA ALA A 136 17.42 -23.94 4.74
C ALA A 136 17.09 -22.56 5.34
N GLN A 137 17.31 -21.49 4.58
CA GLN A 137 16.95 -20.12 4.97
C GLN A 137 15.44 -19.97 5.20
N ALA A 138 14.62 -20.47 4.27
CA ALA A 138 13.17 -20.43 4.38
C ALA A 138 12.67 -21.08 5.67
N ARG A 139 13.21 -22.25 6.03
CA ARG A 139 12.83 -22.94 7.29
C ARG A 139 13.26 -22.18 8.54
N GLN A 140 14.41 -21.50 8.50
CA GLN A 140 14.89 -20.69 9.61
C GLN A 140 14.07 -19.41 9.79
N HIS A 141 13.56 -18.86 8.69
CA HIS A 141 12.84 -17.59 8.64
C HIS A 141 11.35 -17.74 8.29
N PHE A 142 10.73 -18.85 8.72
CA PHE A 142 9.28 -19.09 8.61
C PHE A 142 8.68 -18.92 7.20
N PHE A 143 9.46 -19.19 6.16
CA PHE A 143 9.11 -18.98 4.75
C PHE A 143 8.67 -17.54 4.46
N LEU A 144 9.29 -16.55 5.11
CA LEU A 144 9.12 -15.14 4.77
C LEU A 144 9.90 -14.79 3.50
N PRO A 145 9.24 -14.23 2.46
CA PRO A 145 9.94 -13.81 1.26
C PRO A 145 10.88 -12.63 1.54
N ARG A 146 12.12 -12.74 1.06
CA ARG A 146 13.18 -11.75 1.22
C ARG A 146 13.64 -11.14 -0.10
N ARG A 147 13.23 -11.73 -1.23
CA ARG A 147 13.53 -11.24 -2.57
C ARG A 147 12.35 -11.47 -3.50
N TYR A 148 12.06 -10.47 -4.33
CA TYR A 148 11.02 -10.51 -5.34
C TYR A 148 11.66 -10.23 -6.68
N ARG A 149 11.35 -11.04 -7.69
CA ARG A 149 11.77 -10.85 -9.06
C ARG A 149 10.56 -10.57 -9.92
N ASP A 150 10.56 -9.43 -10.59
CA ASP A 150 9.48 -9.06 -11.50
C ASP A 150 9.57 -9.84 -12.84
N PRO A 151 8.54 -9.75 -13.71
CA PRO A 151 8.55 -10.36 -15.05
C PRO A 151 9.71 -9.96 -15.97
N PHE A 152 10.33 -8.81 -15.73
CA PHE A 152 11.46 -8.28 -16.49
C PHE A 152 12.82 -8.65 -15.87
N GLY A 153 12.81 -9.48 -14.81
CA GLY A 153 14.00 -9.97 -14.14
C GLY A 153 14.62 -8.99 -13.13
N GLN A 154 13.96 -7.87 -12.84
CA GLN A 154 14.42 -6.91 -11.84
C GLN A 154 14.11 -7.42 -10.44
N GLU A 155 15.04 -7.18 -9.51
CA GLU A 155 14.96 -7.72 -8.16
C GLU A 155 14.75 -6.62 -7.11
N ALA A 156 13.85 -6.88 -6.18
CA ALA A 156 13.67 -6.10 -4.97
C ALA A 156 13.89 -7.00 -3.75
N PHE A 157 14.43 -6.43 -2.69
CA PHE A 157 14.83 -7.14 -1.47
C PHE A 157 14.08 -6.57 -0.27
N VAL A 158 13.79 -7.43 0.69
CA VAL A 158 13.17 -7.09 1.97
C VAL A 158 13.92 -7.81 3.08
N ASP A 159 14.41 -7.02 4.04
CA ASP A 159 15.06 -7.54 5.24
C ASP A 159 14.16 -7.34 6.46
N PHE A 160 14.25 -8.28 7.40
CA PHE A 160 13.49 -8.30 8.64
C PHE A 160 14.42 -8.22 9.85
N ASP A 161 13.84 -7.88 11.00
CA ASP A 161 14.53 -7.92 12.28
C ASP A 161 14.98 -9.33 12.67
N ALA A 162 15.75 -9.43 13.76
CA ALA A 162 16.31 -10.69 14.23
C ALA A 162 15.27 -11.74 14.64
N ASN A 163 14.00 -11.36 14.77
CA ASN A 163 12.91 -12.24 15.17
C ASN A 163 11.95 -12.55 14.01
N ASP A 164 12.27 -12.12 12.79
CA ASP A 164 11.40 -12.28 11.62
C ASP A 164 10.00 -11.66 11.80
N LEU A 165 9.89 -10.58 12.60
CA LEU A 165 8.60 -9.95 12.90
C LEU A 165 8.34 -8.72 12.05
N LEU A 166 9.27 -7.76 12.06
CA LEU A 166 9.10 -6.48 11.40
C LEU A 166 10.20 -6.23 10.38
N MET A 167 9.79 -5.62 9.27
CA MET A 167 10.70 -5.21 8.20
C MET A 167 11.67 -4.13 8.70
N THR A 168 12.93 -4.23 8.31
CA THR A 168 14.00 -3.30 8.65
C THR A 168 14.56 -2.55 7.44
N GLU A 169 14.51 -3.15 6.25
CA GLU A 169 14.96 -2.51 5.02
C GLU A 169 14.17 -3.04 3.82
N THR A 170 13.89 -2.16 2.85
CA THR A 170 13.58 -2.57 1.47
C THR A 170 14.59 -1.95 0.52
N ARG A 171 14.99 -2.70 -0.50
CA ARG A 171 15.91 -2.23 -1.55
C ARG A 171 15.37 -2.59 -2.92
N ASP A 172 15.25 -1.62 -3.82
CA ASP A 172 14.85 -1.88 -5.21
C ASP A 172 16.04 -2.25 -6.12
N ALA A 173 15.76 -2.55 -7.39
CA ALA A 173 16.76 -2.94 -8.38
C ALA A 173 17.77 -1.82 -8.71
N LEU A 174 17.41 -0.56 -8.47
CA LEU A 174 18.31 0.59 -8.65
C LEU A 174 19.14 0.88 -7.39
N GLY A 175 18.95 0.09 -6.32
CA GLY A 175 19.64 0.25 -5.05
C GLY A 175 19.05 1.35 -4.16
N ASN A 176 17.86 1.89 -4.48
CA ASN A 176 17.16 2.79 -3.58
C ASN A 176 16.74 2.03 -2.33
N ARG A 177 17.03 2.59 -1.15
CA ARG A 177 16.78 1.94 0.14
C ARG A 177 15.77 2.72 0.96
N VAL A 178 14.81 2.01 1.53
CA VAL A 178 13.99 2.51 2.64
C VAL A 178 14.41 1.73 3.87
N THR A 179 14.84 2.41 4.92
CA THR A 179 15.33 1.78 6.15
C THR A 179 14.42 2.14 7.30
N VAL A 180 13.96 1.13 8.04
CA VAL A 180 13.26 1.33 9.30
C VAL A 180 14.30 1.44 10.40
N ASN A 181 14.47 2.63 10.95
CA ASN A 181 15.45 2.90 12.00
C ASN A 181 14.95 2.48 13.38
N VAL A 182 13.64 2.57 13.62
CA VAL A 182 13.01 2.17 14.88
C VAL A 182 11.64 1.53 14.60
N ASN A 183 11.40 0.40 15.26
CA ASN A 183 10.11 -0.29 15.31
C ASN A 183 9.50 -0.13 16.70
N ASP A 184 8.19 0.11 16.77
CA ASP A 184 7.41 0.01 18.00
C ASP A 184 6.73 -1.37 18.07
N TYR A 185 7.30 -2.25 18.89
CA TYR A 185 6.83 -3.62 19.06
C TYR A 185 5.51 -3.74 19.84
N ARG A 186 5.04 -2.69 20.52
CA ARG A 186 3.70 -2.71 21.13
C ARG A 186 2.60 -2.73 20.08
N VAL A 187 2.84 -2.03 18.96
CA VAL A 187 1.88 -1.90 17.85
C VAL A 187 2.28 -2.71 16.62
N LEU A 188 3.47 -3.32 16.62
CA LEU A 188 4.04 -4.07 15.50
C LEU A 188 4.13 -3.21 14.22
N GLN A 189 4.61 -1.97 14.36
CA GLN A 189 4.73 -1.01 13.25
C GLN A 189 6.02 -0.18 13.33
N PRO A 190 6.54 0.31 12.20
CA PRO A 190 7.68 1.23 12.18
C PRO A 190 7.29 2.58 12.79
N SER A 191 8.17 3.13 13.63
CA SER A 191 8.02 4.46 14.23
C SER A 191 9.02 5.48 13.72
N LEU A 192 10.17 5.06 13.16
CA LEU A 192 11.13 5.95 12.49
C LEU A 192 11.63 5.30 11.20
N VAL A 193 11.42 5.96 10.07
CA VAL A 193 11.78 5.46 8.73
C VAL A 193 12.63 6.49 7.98
N SER A 194 13.68 6.02 7.31
CA SER A 194 14.49 6.79 6.36
C SER A 194 14.12 6.44 4.93
N ASP A 195 13.88 7.45 4.09
CA ASP A 195 13.65 7.30 2.65
C ASP A 195 14.97 7.11 1.86
N PRO A 196 14.93 6.87 0.54
CA PRO A 196 16.14 6.72 -0.28
C PRO A 196 17.03 7.96 -0.32
N ASN A 197 16.48 9.15 -0.04
CA ASN A 197 17.23 10.40 0.06
C ASN A 197 17.81 10.63 1.46
N ARG A 198 17.61 9.68 2.38
CA ARG A 198 17.95 9.70 3.81
C ARG A 198 17.19 10.72 4.63
N ASN A 199 16.09 11.27 4.11
CA ASN A 199 15.17 12.05 4.95
C ASN A 199 14.42 11.11 5.88
N ARG A 200 14.10 11.55 7.09
CA ARG A 200 13.47 10.71 8.11
C ARG A 200 12.03 11.14 8.36
N THR A 201 11.17 10.18 8.61
CA THR A 201 9.81 10.42 9.12
C THR A 201 9.62 9.63 10.39
N GLU A 202 9.17 10.30 11.44
CA GLU A 202 8.87 9.73 12.75
C GLU A 202 7.37 9.77 13.03
N VAL A 203 6.86 8.75 13.70
CA VAL A 203 5.46 8.61 14.10
C VAL A 203 5.39 8.25 15.58
N ALA A 204 4.51 8.92 16.32
CA ALA A 204 4.16 8.58 17.70
C ALA A 204 2.78 7.91 17.75
N PHE A 205 2.73 6.81 18.51
CA PHE A 205 1.51 6.08 18.82
C PHE A 205 1.09 6.33 20.27
N ASP A 206 -0.22 6.41 20.52
CA ASP A 206 -0.75 6.43 21.89
C ASP A 206 -0.78 5.04 22.52
N THR A 207 -1.27 4.95 23.75
CA THR A 207 -1.48 3.70 24.49
C THR A 207 -2.40 2.69 23.80
N LEU A 208 -3.28 3.13 22.91
CA LEU A 208 -4.18 2.28 22.12
C LEU A 208 -3.59 1.90 20.75
N GLY A 209 -2.39 2.40 20.43
CA GLY A 209 -1.72 2.18 19.16
C GLY A 209 -2.21 3.08 18.02
N MET A 210 -2.95 4.14 18.31
CA MET A 210 -3.39 5.13 17.33
C MET A 210 -2.27 6.12 17.04
N VAL A 211 -2.12 6.51 15.77
CA VAL A 211 -1.18 7.58 15.39
C VAL A 211 -1.67 8.92 15.94
N VAL A 212 -0.87 9.54 16.80
CA VAL A 212 -1.18 10.82 17.45
C VAL A 212 -0.21 11.94 17.10
N GLY A 213 0.97 11.62 16.56
CA GLY A 213 1.93 12.63 16.12
C GLY A 213 2.79 12.14 14.96
N THR A 214 3.18 13.05 14.08
CA THR A 214 4.17 12.78 13.04
C THR A 214 5.19 13.91 12.95
N ALA A 215 6.43 13.57 12.58
CA ALA A 215 7.47 14.54 12.28
C ALA A 215 8.16 14.17 10.96
N VAL A 216 8.17 15.11 10.03
CA VAL A 216 8.98 15.08 8.82
C VAL A 216 10.31 15.75 9.16
N MET A 217 11.37 14.97 9.12
CA MET A 217 12.71 15.38 9.52
C MET A 217 13.64 15.37 8.30
N GLY A 218 14.71 16.15 8.41
CA GLY A 218 15.83 16.06 7.49
C GLY A 218 16.71 14.83 7.70
N LYS A 219 17.90 14.91 7.12
CA LYS A 219 18.90 13.85 7.15
C LYS A 219 19.44 13.61 8.56
N PRO A 220 19.92 12.39 8.88
CA PRO A 220 20.61 12.15 10.14
C PRO A 220 21.95 12.91 10.20
N ALA A 221 22.52 12.98 11.40
CA ALA A 221 23.86 13.54 11.61
C ALA A 221 24.88 12.87 10.67
N PRO A 222 25.89 13.61 10.17
CA PRO A 222 26.31 14.96 10.58
C PRO A 222 25.60 16.10 9.82
N ALA A 223 24.51 15.84 9.08
CA ALA A 223 23.76 16.91 8.42
C ALA A 223 23.17 17.89 9.47
N PRO A 224 22.97 19.18 9.11
CA PRO A 224 22.22 20.11 9.94
C PRO A 224 20.83 19.56 10.29
N VAL A 225 20.35 19.89 11.49
CA VAL A 225 18.99 19.52 11.91
C VAL A 225 17.99 20.36 11.12
N GLU A 226 17.23 19.69 10.25
CA GLU A 226 16.18 20.28 9.42
C GLU A 226 14.85 19.58 9.69
N GLY A 227 13.74 20.30 9.46
CA GLY A 227 12.38 19.79 9.59
C GLY A 227 11.83 19.92 11.01
N ASP A 228 11.07 18.90 11.41
CA ASP A 228 10.31 18.80 12.65
C ASP A 228 10.85 17.68 13.55
N THR A 229 10.34 17.57 14.78
CA THR A 229 10.76 16.53 15.72
C THR A 229 9.65 16.14 16.69
N LEU A 230 9.67 14.90 17.18
CA LEU A 230 8.83 14.44 18.29
C LEU A 230 9.52 14.55 19.67
N THR A 231 10.70 15.18 19.75
CA THR A 231 11.36 15.45 21.04
C THR A 231 10.45 16.24 21.97
N GLY A 232 10.12 15.67 23.14
CA GLY A 232 9.22 16.30 24.11
C GLY A 232 7.74 16.29 23.73
N PHE A 233 7.37 15.58 22.65
CA PHE A 233 5.98 15.34 22.28
C PHE A 233 5.33 14.36 23.25
N VAL A 234 4.12 14.69 23.72
CA VAL A 234 3.33 13.82 24.60
C VAL A 234 2.27 13.11 23.76
N ALA A 235 2.39 11.79 23.64
CA ALA A 235 1.46 10.95 22.88
C ALA A 235 0.07 10.94 23.54
N ASP A 236 0.00 10.50 24.79
CA ASP A 236 -1.24 10.39 25.56
C ASP A 236 -1.61 11.71 26.24
N LEU A 237 -2.67 12.37 25.77
CA LEU A 237 -3.19 13.57 26.41
C LEU A 237 -4.02 13.22 27.64
N THR A 238 -3.92 14.06 28.67
CA THR A 238 -4.84 14.01 29.80
C THR A 238 -6.22 14.50 29.39
N GLN A 239 -7.26 14.04 30.09
CA GLN A 239 -8.63 14.51 29.86
C GLN A 239 -8.75 16.04 29.96
N ALA A 240 -8.05 16.67 30.91
CA ALA A 240 -8.05 18.13 31.06
C ALA A 240 -7.45 18.87 29.83
N GLN A 241 -6.48 18.27 29.14
CA GLN A 241 -5.94 18.84 27.90
C GLN A 241 -6.90 18.67 26.72
N LEU A 242 -7.61 17.55 26.65
CA LEU A 242 -8.66 17.31 25.66
C LEU A 242 -9.81 18.31 25.83
N ASP A 243 -10.32 18.42 27.06
CA ASP A 243 -11.39 19.35 27.43
C ASP A 243 -10.93 20.79 27.17
N GLY A 244 -9.73 21.16 27.60
CA GLY A 244 -9.16 22.49 27.38
C GLY A 244 -8.99 22.87 25.91
N PHE A 245 -8.69 21.90 25.03
CA PHE A 245 -8.65 22.13 23.58
C PHE A 245 -10.05 22.29 22.97
N PHE A 246 -10.99 21.46 23.42
CA PHE A 246 -12.35 21.43 22.87
C PHE A 246 -13.20 22.62 23.34
N ASP A 247 -13.13 22.95 24.64
CA ASP A 247 -13.91 24.02 25.27
C ASP A 247 -13.33 25.42 25.02
N ALA A 248 -12.13 25.50 24.43
CA ALA A 248 -11.51 26.76 24.09
C ALA A 248 -12.39 27.58 23.13
N ALA A 249 -12.58 28.86 23.45
CA ALA A 249 -13.26 29.80 22.55
C ALA A 249 -12.51 29.93 21.20
N ASP A 250 -11.18 29.77 21.23
CA ASP A 250 -10.33 29.64 20.06
C ASP A 250 -9.36 28.45 20.24
N PRO A 251 -9.56 27.31 19.54
CA PRO A 251 -8.70 26.13 19.66
C PRO A 251 -7.26 26.38 19.17
N HIS A 252 -7.01 27.45 18.41
CA HIS A 252 -5.64 27.84 18.04
C HIS A 252 -4.80 28.26 19.26
N ALA A 253 -5.42 28.78 20.33
CA ALA A 253 -4.72 29.20 21.53
C ALA A 253 -3.96 28.06 22.23
N THR A 254 -4.51 26.84 22.15
CA THR A 254 -3.92 25.62 22.72
C THR A 254 -3.14 24.78 21.70
N ALA A 255 -3.37 25.01 20.39
CA ALA A 255 -2.85 24.20 19.30
C ALA A 255 -1.32 24.05 19.32
N ALA A 256 -0.60 25.17 19.51
CA ALA A 256 0.87 25.15 19.51
C ALA A 256 1.45 24.36 20.69
N ALA A 257 0.82 24.42 21.86
CA ALA A 257 1.26 23.69 23.04
C ALA A 257 1.09 22.17 22.88
N LEU A 258 0.01 21.75 22.21
CA LEU A 258 -0.25 20.33 21.92
C LEU A 258 0.64 19.81 20.78
N LEU A 259 0.82 20.60 19.72
CA LEU A 259 1.63 20.23 18.56
C LEU A 259 3.13 20.16 18.88
N LYS A 260 3.63 21.05 19.76
CA LYS A 260 5.07 21.21 20.02
C LYS A 260 5.82 21.38 18.69
N ASP A 261 6.92 20.65 18.48
CA ASP A 261 7.76 20.70 17.29
C ASP A 261 7.41 19.64 16.23
N ALA A 262 6.26 18.97 16.38
CA ALA A 262 5.79 17.96 15.44
C ALA A 262 5.22 18.60 14.15
N THR A 263 5.30 17.88 13.02
CA THR A 263 4.65 18.28 11.77
C THR A 263 3.14 18.22 11.91
N THR A 264 2.63 17.12 12.45
CA THR A 264 1.19 16.96 12.71
C THR A 264 0.94 16.36 14.08
N ARG A 265 -0.24 16.66 14.63
CA ARG A 265 -0.83 16.01 15.79
C ARG A 265 -2.26 15.61 15.48
N ILE A 266 -2.67 14.42 15.90
CA ILE A 266 -4.07 14.01 15.94
C ILE A 266 -4.50 13.92 17.41
N VAL A 267 -5.57 14.64 17.73
CA VAL A 267 -6.20 14.66 19.05
C VAL A 267 -7.46 13.81 18.98
N TYR A 268 -7.47 12.70 19.71
CA TYR A 268 -8.64 11.83 19.82
C TYR A 268 -9.33 12.02 21.16
N ASP A 269 -10.66 12.00 21.13
CA ASP A 269 -11.49 11.80 22.31
C ASP A 269 -12.62 10.81 21.97
N LEU A 270 -12.28 9.52 22.05
CA LEU A 270 -13.13 8.42 21.60
C LEU A 270 -14.26 8.11 22.58
N ASP A 271 -13.98 8.21 23.88
CA ASP A 271 -14.93 7.86 24.95
C ASP A 271 -15.85 9.00 25.36
N ARG A 272 -15.75 10.14 24.68
CA ARG A 272 -16.52 11.35 24.97
C ARG A 272 -18.03 11.11 25.06
N PHE A 273 -18.56 10.27 24.17
CA PHE A 273 -19.98 9.92 24.19
C PHE A 273 -20.37 9.19 25.46
N TRP A 274 -19.59 8.18 25.86
CA TRP A 274 -19.87 7.41 27.06
C TRP A 274 -19.75 8.29 28.31
N ARG A 275 -18.67 9.10 28.41
CA ARG A 275 -18.47 10.01 29.55
C ARG A 275 -19.58 11.06 29.66
N SER A 276 -19.97 11.70 28.56
CA SER A 276 -21.03 12.73 28.56
C SER A 276 -22.42 12.15 28.84
N ARG A 277 -22.70 10.93 28.36
CA ARG A 277 -23.91 10.19 28.65
C ARG A 277 -24.00 9.80 30.12
N ASP A 278 -22.95 9.24 30.68
CA ASP A 278 -22.93 8.79 32.08
C ASP A 278 -23.03 9.99 33.03
N ALA A 279 -22.47 11.14 32.67
CA ALA A 279 -22.64 12.40 33.40
C ALA A 279 -24.05 13.02 33.24
N ASN A 280 -24.79 12.67 32.20
CA ASN A 280 -26.11 13.24 31.88
C ASN A 280 -27.11 12.16 31.41
N PRO A 281 -27.44 11.16 32.24
CA PRO A 281 -28.17 9.96 31.81
C PRO A 281 -29.56 10.27 31.23
N ASP A 282 -30.23 11.29 31.76
CA ASP A 282 -31.60 11.66 31.35
C ASP A 282 -31.65 12.84 30.37
N LYS A 283 -30.50 13.32 29.86
CA LYS A 283 -30.42 14.49 28.98
C LYS A 283 -29.67 14.16 27.69
N PRO A 284 -30.31 13.49 26.72
CA PRO A 284 -29.69 13.12 25.45
C PRO A 284 -29.17 14.30 24.62
N ASP A 285 -29.72 15.50 24.82
CA ASP A 285 -29.26 16.75 24.22
C ASP A 285 -27.87 17.19 24.71
N LYS A 286 -27.40 16.63 25.83
CA LYS A 286 -26.06 16.85 26.39
C LYS A 286 -25.07 15.74 26.07
N TRP A 287 -25.47 14.70 25.34
CA TRP A 287 -24.55 13.65 24.93
C TRP A 287 -23.72 14.12 23.75
N GLU A 288 -22.42 13.96 23.85
CA GLU A 288 -21.47 14.51 22.89
C GLU A 288 -20.87 13.41 22.04
N ALA A 289 -20.72 13.64 20.73
CA ALA A 289 -20.15 12.63 19.86
C ALA A 289 -18.63 12.46 20.10
N PRO A 290 -18.06 11.28 19.82
CA PRO A 290 -16.62 11.11 19.75
C PRO A 290 -16.00 12.13 18.80
N PHE A 291 -14.80 12.57 19.13
CA PHE A 291 -14.16 13.69 18.46
C PHE A 291 -12.74 13.34 18.00
N ALA A 292 -12.37 13.86 16.84
CA ALA A 292 -11.00 13.83 16.34
C ALA A 292 -10.66 15.17 15.70
N ALA A 293 -9.45 15.67 15.96
CA ALA A 293 -8.92 16.88 15.34
C ALA A 293 -7.48 16.65 14.87
N THR A 294 -7.13 17.18 13.71
CA THR A 294 -5.77 17.19 13.18
C THR A 294 -5.23 18.61 13.23
N LEU A 295 -4.05 18.76 13.82
CA LEU A 295 -3.27 19.99 13.89
C LEU A 295 -2.06 19.80 12.99
N ALA A 296 -1.80 20.72 12.07
CA ALA A 296 -0.63 20.67 11.19
C ALA A 296 0.02 22.04 11.09
N ARG A 297 1.35 22.10 11.27
CA ARG A 297 2.10 23.34 11.05
C ARG A 297 2.32 23.59 9.57
N GLU A 298 2.35 24.87 9.17
CA GLU A 298 2.68 25.28 7.79
C GLU A 298 4.18 25.56 7.59
N THR A 299 4.94 25.69 8.67
CA THR A 299 6.37 26.01 8.65
C THR A 299 7.09 25.07 9.61
N HIS A 300 8.17 24.44 9.15
CA HIS A 300 8.96 23.50 9.95
C HIS A 300 9.58 24.16 11.20
N ALA A 301 9.83 23.37 12.24
CA ALA A 301 10.42 23.82 13.51
C ALA A 301 11.78 24.48 13.29
N SER A 302 12.57 23.90 12.39
CA SER A 302 13.91 24.38 12.06
C SER A 302 13.91 25.62 11.16
N SER A 303 12.77 26.02 10.60
CA SER A 303 12.67 27.18 9.70
C SER A 303 12.35 28.47 10.47
N PRO A 304 12.87 29.62 10.02
CA PRO A 304 12.47 30.90 10.59
C PRO A 304 10.95 31.09 10.49
N LEU A 305 10.32 31.46 11.59
CA LEU A 305 8.89 31.73 11.60
C LEU A 305 8.57 32.94 10.71
N PRO A 306 7.43 32.93 9.99
CA PRO A 306 6.99 34.12 9.27
C PRO A 306 6.66 35.25 10.25
N PRO A 307 6.59 36.52 9.80
CA PRO A 307 6.32 37.67 10.68
C PRO A 307 5.03 37.57 11.51
N GLN A 308 4.08 36.77 11.03
CA GLN A 308 2.78 36.53 11.65
C GLN A 308 2.84 35.44 12.75
N GLY A 309 4.02 34.87 13.03
CA GLY A 309 4.22 33.73 13.93
C GLY A 309 3.88 32.38 13.30
N LEU A 310 3.92 31.32 14.12
CA LEU A 310 3.60 29.96 13.69
C LEU A 310 2.13 29.85 13.26
N LYS A 311 1.89 29.37 12.05
CA LYS A 311 0.54 29.04 11.56
C LYS A 311 0.29 27.54 11.70
N ILE A 312 -0.84 27.21 12.32
CA ILE A 312 -1.31 25.84 12.50
C ILE A 312 -2.67 25.71 11.85
N GLN A 313 -2.80 24.76 10.92
CA GLN A 313 -4.08 24.36 10.34
C GLN A 313 -4.79 23.39 11.27
N LEU A 314 -6.07 23.64 11.53
CA LEU A 314 -6.95 22.76 12.29
C LEU A 314 -7.97 22.14 11.34
N SER A 315 -8.04 20.81 11.34
CA SER A 315 -9.03 20.04 10.59
C SER A 315 -9.81 19.14 11.54
N PHE A 316 -11.13 19.11 11.40
CA PHE A 316 -12.02 18.29 12.23
C PHE A 316 -12.72 17.25 11.35
N PRO A 317 -12.10 16.09 11.12
CA PRO A 317 -12.76 15.02 10.39
C PRO A 317 -13.94 14.51 11.22
N ILE A 318 -15.10 14.37 10.61
CA ILE A 318 -16.22 13.65 11.22
C ILE A 318 -15.92 12.16 11.02
N PRO A 319 -15.63 11.38 12.09
CA PRO A 319 -15.32 9.96 11.94
C PRO A 319 -16.58 9.23 11.47
N THR A 320 -16.69 9.01 10.15
CA THR A 320 -17.85 8.36 9.52
C THR A 320 -17.79 6.84 9.63
N ALA A 321 -16.62 6.28 9.94
CA ALA A 321 -16.41 4.83 10.06
C ALA A 321 -16.82 4.24 11.43
N LEU A 322 -16.92 5.07 12.48
CA LEU A 322 -17.36 4.63 13.83
C LEU A 322 -18.84 5.01 14.12
N ALA A 323 -19.42 5.90 13.32
CA ALA A 323 -20.77 6.42 13.52
C ALA A 323 -21.83 5.59 12.78
N GLY A 324 -21.91 4.30 13.09
CA GLY A 324 -23.02 3.45 12.68
C GLY A 324 -24.32 3.73 13.44
N ARG A 325 -24.74 5.00 13.65
CA ARG A 325 -26.14 5.42 13.93
C ARG A 325 -26.41 6.89 14.27
N SER A 326 -25.43 7.78 14.41
CA SER A 326 -25.68 9.18 14.80
C SER A 326 -25.75 10.15 13.60
N ARG A 327 -26.59 9.82 12.60
CA ARG A 327 -27.02 10.82 11.60
C ARG A 327 -28.13 11.69 12.19
N LYS A 328 -27.78 12.74 12.94
CA LYS A 328 -28.55 14.00 12.99
C LYS A 328 -27.85 15.06 13.84
N ARG A 329 -27.57 16.20 13.18
CA ARG A 329 -27.36 17.55 13.72
C ARG A 329 -25.98 17.85 14.33
N TYR A 330 -25.05 18.26 13.47
CA TYR A 330 -24.07 19.27 13.84
C TYR A 330 -24.26 20.49 12.91
N LYS A 331 -24.53 21.67 13.48
CA LYS A 331 -24.48 22.97 12.78
C LYS A 331 -23.31 23.75 13.38
N PRO A 332 -22.16 23.85 12.71
CA PRO A 332 -21.10 24.73 13.18
C PRO A 332 -21.54 26.19 13.03
N LYS A 333 -21.42 26.97 14.10
CA LYS A 333 -21.52 28.44 14.04
C LYS A 333 -20.28 28.94 13.27
N LYS A 334 -20.55 29.54 12.11
CA LYS A 334 -19.66 30.40 11.28
C LYS A 334 -18.15 30.21 11.49
N ALA A 335 -17.59 29.22 10.81
CA ALA A 335 -16.23 29.31 10.27
C ALA A 335 -16.25 28.70 8.86
N ARG A 336 -15.55 29.33 7.92
CA ARG A 336 -15.42 28.83 6.54
C ARG A 336 -14.38 27.72 6.55
N PHE A 337 -14.82 26.47 6.52
CA PHE A 337 -13.94 25.30 6.52
C PHE A 337 -13.63 24.87 5.08
N ARG A 338 -12.35 24.70 4.76
CA ARG A 338 -11.92 23.91 3.61
C ARG A 338 -11.68 22.48 4.09
N CYS A 339 -12.38 21.54 3.44
CA CYS A 339 -12.14 20.11 3.62
C CYS A 339 -10.79 19.77 2.97
N VAL A 340 -9.78 19.45 3.75
CA VAL A 340 -8.54 18.83 3.26
C VAL A 340 -8.53 17.42 3.81
N MET A 341 -8.68 16.45 2.90
CA MET A 341 -8.59 15.03 3.20
C MET A 341 -7.10 14.71 3.38
N VAL A 342 -6.61 14.72 4.63
CA VAL A 342 -5.27 14.19 4.93
C VAL A 342 -5.44 12.69 5.07
N THR A 343 -5.32 11.99 3.95
CA THR A 343 -5.08 10.55 3.97
C THR A 343 -3.68 10.36 4.55
N ALA A 344 -3.58 9.90 5.79
CA ALA A 344 -2.36 9.23 6.27
C ALA A 344 -2.26 7.89 5.52
N GLY A 345 -2.04 7.97 4.20
CA GLY A 345 -1.55 6.86 3.43
C GLY A 345 -0.12 6.69 3.86
N PHE A 346 0.12 5.80 4.82
CA PHE A 346 1.42 5.18 4.91
C PHE A 346 1.73 4.70 3.49
N LEU A 347 2.78 5.26 2.89
CA LEU A 347 3.54 4.59 1.86
C LEU A 347 4.22 3.38 2.52
N LEU A 348 3.43 2.41 3.01
CA LEU A 348 3.75 1.04 2.72
C LEU A 348 3.61 0.99 1.22
N GLY A 349 4.75 1.01 0.52
CA GLY A 349 4.80 0.73 -0.89
C GLY A 349 3.90 -0.47 -1.11
N ARG A 350 2.75 -0.23 -1.73
CA ARG A 350 2.09 -1.28 -2.47
C ARG A 350 3.18 -1.76 -3.41
N ILE A 351 3.77 -2.91 -3.08
CA ILE A 351 4.22 -3.83 -4.11
C ILE A 351 2.91 -4.32 -4.75
N THR A 352 2.24 -3.42 -5.44
CA THR A 352 1.36 -3.81 -6.53
C THR A 352 2.32 -4.21 -7.61
N SER A 353 2.47 -5.52 -7.82
CA SER A 353 2.71 -6.01 -9.16
C SER A 353 1.78 -5.25 -10.11
N PRO A 354 2.28 -4.70 -11.23
CA PRO A 354 1.45 -4.01 -12.21
C PRO A 354 0.26 -4.85 -12.68
#